data_AF-A0A967ZQ73-F1
#
_entry.id   AF-A0A967ZQ73-F1
#
_cell.length_a   1.000
_cell.length_b   1.000
_cell.length_c   1.000
_cell.angle_alpha   90.00
_cell.angle_beta   90.00
_cell.angle_gamma   90.00
#
_symmetry.space_group_name_H-M   'P 1'
#
loop_
_entity.id
_entity.type
_entity.pdbx_description
1 polymer ?
#
loop_
_entity_poly.entity_id
_entity_poly.type
_entity_poly.pdbx_seq_one_letter_code
_entity_poly.pdbx_strand_id
1 'polypeptide(L)'
;MRESIDEIGRWMEWAHSGYSLAEAAEWLEAQDRLWDDGYRFGFAFVDEVSGTFLGAGGLSRFDPVNRWANLGYWVRSEAAGRGVATRAVRLIGR
;
A
#
# COMPACT_ATOMS: atom_id res chain seq x y z
N MET A 1 -8.03 4.71 9.77
CA MET A 1 -6.62 5.15 9.59
C MET A 1 -5.89 5.22 10.93
N ARG A 2 -6.48 5.84 11.97
CA ARG A 2 -5.87 6.00 13.30
C ARG A 2 -5.54 4.68 14.03
N GLU A 3 -6.28 3.61 13.79
CA GLU A 3 -6.11 2.32 14.49
C GLU A 3 -4.87 1.49 14.10
N SER A 4 -4.33 1.66 12.89
CA SER A 4 -3.17 0.87 12.47
C SER A 4 -1.85 1.63 12.58
N ILE A 5 -1.89 2.88 13.04
CA ILE A 5 -0.69 3.69 13.27
C ILE A 5 0.26 3.00 14.27
N ASP A 6 -0.27 2.38 15.32
CA ASP A 6 0.56 1.72 16.34
C ASP A 6 1.26 0.45 15.82
N GLU A 7 0.66 -0.30 14.90
CA GLU A 7 1.25 -1.55 14.37
C GLU A 7 2.23 -1.33 13.21
N ILE A 8 1.99 -0.28 12.42
CA ILE A 8 2.77 0.04 11.21
C ILE A 8 3.82 1.11 11.49
N GLY A 9 3.60 2.03 12.44
CA GLY A 9 4.50 3.16 12.71
C GLY A 9 5.92 2.73 13.10
N ARG A 10 6.08 1.48 13.59
CA ARG A 10 7.40 0.86 13.83
C ARG A 10 8.17 0.47 12.57
N TRP A 11 7.49 0.31 11.43
CA TRP A 11 8.06 -0.15 10.15
C TRP A 11 7.91 0.84 9.01
N MET A 12 6.97 1.80 9.12
CA MET A 12 6.73 2.82 8.11
C MET A 12 6.74 4.20 8.76
N GLU A 13 7.82 4.95 8.51
CA GLU A 13 8.10 6.26 9.12
C GLU A 13 6.99 7.30 8.87
N TRP A 14 6.18 7.13 7.82
CA TRP A 14 5.05 8.01 7.51
C TRP A 14 3.81 7.76 8.39
N ALA A 15 3.70 6.59 9.04
CA ALA A 15 2.54 6.22 9.84
C ALA A 15 2.70 6.70 11.29
N HIS A 16 2.69 8.02 11.52
CA HIS A 16 2.69 8.63 12.85
C HIS A 16 1.28 9.08 13.27
N SER A 17 1.05 9.24 14.58
CA SER A 17 -0.25 9.57 15.19
C SER A 17 -0.88 10.88 14.73
N GLY A 18 -0.08 11.76 14.13
CA GLY A 18 -0.49 13.04 13.53
C GLY A 18 -0.82 12.99 12.04
N TYR A 19 -0.73 11.83 11.37
CA TYR A 19 -0.93 11.73 9.92
C TYR A 19 -2.30 12.29 9.50
N SER A 20 -2.26 13.33 8.69
CA SER A 20 -3.41 14.15 8.32
C SER A 20 -4.00 13.77 6.97
N LEU A 21 -5.23 14.20 6.70
CA LEU A 21 -5.84 14.07 5.38
C LEU A 21 -5.08 14.86 4.30
N ALA A 22 -4.42 15.96 4.67
CA ALA A 22 -3.61 16.74 3.74
C ALA A 22 -2.36 15.96 3.33
N GLU A 23 -1.65 15.36 4.28
CA GLU A 23 -0.49 14.48 3.99
C GLU A 23 -0.90 13.25 3.17
N ALA A 24 -2.11 12.72 3.41
CA ALA A 24 -2.66 11.65 2.59
C ALA A 24 -2.91 12.09 1.14
N ALA A 25 -3.46 13.30 0.94
CA ALA A 25 -3.71 13.85 -0.38
C ALA A 25 -2.40 14.14 -1.13
N GLU A 26 -1.42 14.78 -0.48
CA GLU A 26 -0.09 15.04 -1.05
C GLU A 26 0.62 13.73 -1.43
N TRP A 27 0.49 12.70 -0.59
CA TRP A 27 1.07 11.40 -0.90
C TRP A 27 0.42 10.75 -2.12
N LEU A 28 -0.91 10.86 -2.26
CA LEU A 28 -1.65 10.35 -3.43
C LEU A 28 -1.27 11.08 -4.71
N GLU A 29 -1.17 12.41 -4.68
CA GLU A 29 -0.72 13.20 -5.84
C GLU A 29 0.69 12.82 -6.30
N ALA A 30 1.57 12.46 -5.36
CA ALA A 30 2.90 11.95 -5.69
C ALA A 30 2.87 10.54 -6.32
N GLN A 31 1.83 9.73 -6.06
CA GLN A 31 1.75 8.38 -6.65
C GLN A 31 1.48 8.43 -8.16
N ASP A 32 0.69 9.38 -8.65
CA ASP A 32 0.37 9.48 -10.08
C ASP A 32 1.63 9.67 -10.92
N ARG A 33 2.53 10.59 -10.52
CA ARG A 33 3.80 10.79 -11.22
C ARG A 33 4.70 9.55 -11.15
N LEU A 34 4.78 8.92 -9.98
CA LEU A 34 5.59 7.71 -9.80
C LEU A 34 5.07 6.54 -10.64
N TRP A 35 3.77 6.50 -10.90
CA TRP A 35 3.13 5.52 -11.78
C TRP A 35 3.49 5.79 -13.24
N ASP A 36 3.29 7.04 -13.70
CA ASP A 36 3.57 7.45 -15.08
C ASP A 36 5.05 7.25 -15.45
N ASP A 37 5.95 7.53 -14.50
CA ASP A 37 7.39 7.35 -14.67
C ASP A 37 7.84 5.88 -14.49
N GLY A 38 6.94 4.97 -14.11
CA GLY A 38 7.22 3.55 -13.90
C GLY A 38 8.09 3.23 -12.68
N TYR A 39 8.25 4.18 -11.75
CA TYR A 39 9.05 3.99 -10.53
C TYR A 39 8.31 3.23 -9.44
N ARG A 40 6.98 3.37 -9.37
CA ARG A 40 6.14 2.69 -8.38
C ARG A 40 4.74 2.47 -8.90
N PHE A 41 4.20 1.27 -8.65
CA PHE A 41 2.81 0.94 -8.93
C PHE A 41 2.09 0.63 -7.62
N GLY A 42 1.24 1.56 -7.16
CA GLY A 42 0.48 1.45 -5.92
C GLY A 42 -0.97 1.03 -6.16
N PHE A 43 -1.50 0.15 -5.31
CA PHE A 43 -2.85 -0.38 -5.38
C PHE A 43 -3.55 -0.28 -4.03
N ALA A 44 -4.81 0.15 -4.05
CA ALA A 44 -5.71 0.03 -2.89
C ALA A 44 -6.36 -1.35 -2.85
N PHE A 45 -6.45 -1.94 -1.66
CA PHE A 45 -7.16 -3.19 -1.44
C PHE A 45 -8.55 -2.84 -0.91
N VAL A 46 -9.57 -3.19 -1.68
CA VAL A 46 -10.96 -2.84 -1.40
C VAL A 46 -11.79 -4.12 -1.38
N ASP A 47 -12.67 -4.23 -0.38
CA ASP A 47 -13.68 -5.28 -0.36
C ASP A 47 -14.68 -5.07 -1.50
N GLU A 48 -14.84 -6.07 -2.36
CA GLU A 48 -15.66 -5.96 -3.58
C GLU A 48 -17.15 -5.76 -3.29
N VAL A 49 -17.64 -6.31 -2.17
CA VAL A 49 -19.07 -6.28 -1.84
C VAL A 49 -19.44 -5.00 -1.11
N SER A 50 -18.67 -4.62 -0.09
CA SER A 50 -18.96 -3.48 0.77
C SER A 50 -18.28 -2.17 0.33
N GLY A 51 -17.30 -2.25 -0.57
CA GLY A 51 -16.46 -1.11 -0.94
C GLY A 51 -15.50 -0.66 0.18
N THR A 52 -15.38 -1.46 1.25
CA THR A 52 -14.56 -1.08 2.41
C THR A 52 -13.07 -1.11 2.06
N PHE A 53 -12.35 -0.06 2.41
CA PHE A 53 -10.89 -0.03 2.28
C PHE A 53 -10.22 -0.95 3.32
N LEU A 54 -9.47 -1.93 2.83
CA LEU A 54 -8.82 -2.99 3.62
C LEU A 54 -7.31 -2.81 3.78
N GLY A 55 -6.68 -1.97 2.96
CA GLY A 55 -5.23 -1.77 2.97
C GLY A 55 -4.71 -1.28 1.62
N ALA A 56 -3.39 -1.26 1.47
CA ALA A 56 -2.76 -0.87 0.21
C ALA A 56 -1.40 -1.57 0.06
N GLY A 57 -0.94 -1.71 -1.17
CA GLY A 57 0.37 -2.26 -1.47
C GLY A 57 0.76 -2.04 -2.92
N GLY A 58 1.99 -2.39 -3.27
CA GLY A 58 2.50 -2.07 -4.59
C GLY A 58 3.92 -2.52 -4.82
N LEU A 59 4.35 -2.36 -6.07
CA LEU A 59 5.70 -2.64 -6.53
C LEU A 59 6.51 -1.36 -6.63
N SER A 60 7.79 -1.44 -6.27
CA SER A 60 8.75 -0.34 -6.39
C SER A 60 10.15 -0.88 -6.66
N ARG A 61 11.12 0.00 -6.95
CA ARG A 61 12.54 -0.37 -7.17
C ARG A 61 12.71 -1.51 -8.18
N PHE A 62 12.26 -1.26 -9.41
CA PHE A 62 12.40 -2.20 -10.51
C PHE A 62 13.84 -2.33 -10.96
N ASP A 63 14.30 -3.57 -11.10
CA ASP A 63 15.54 -3.92 -11.78
C ASP A 63 15.21 -4.84 -12.95
N PRO A 64 15.11 -4.30 -14.18
CA PRO A 64 14.76 -5.08 -15.35
C PRO A 64 15.87 -6.05 -15.79
N VAL A 65 17.12 -5.80 -15.41
CA VAL A 65 18.27 -6.65 -15.76
C VAL A 65 18.20 -7.94 -14.95
N ASN A 66 18.01 -7.82 -13.64
CA ASN A 66 17.94 -8.96 -12.72
C ASN A 66 16.50 -9.46 -12.50
N ARG A 67 15.50 -8.84 -13.15
CA ARG A 67 14.07 -9.21 -13.12
C ARG A 67 13.50 -9.29 -11.71
N TRP A 68 13.79 -8.30 -10.87
CA TRP A 68 13.19 -8.22 -9.54
C TRP A 68 12.61 -6.82 -9.28
N ALA A 69 11.70 -6.77 -8.32
CA ALA A 69 11.11 -5.55 -7.80
C ALA A 69 10.84 -5.75 -6.30
N ASN A 70 10.75 -4.65 -5.57
CA ASN A 70 10.34 -4.67 -4.18
C ASN A 70 8.80 -4.62 -4.09
N LEU A 71 8.23 -5.53 -3.31
CA LEU A 71 6.80 -5.57 -3.01
C LEU A 71 6.58 -5.15 -1.56
N GLY A 72 5.91 -4.02 -1.37
CA GLY A 72 5.47 -3.54 -0.06
C GLY A 72 3.96 -3.59 0.05
N TYR A 73 3.44 -4.03 1.18
CA TYR A 73 2.00 -3.99 1.45
C TYR A 73 1.69 -3.76 2.91
N TRP A 74 0.48 -3.30 3.16
CA TRP A 74 -0.10 -3.20 4.48
C TRP A 74 -1.61 -3.52 4.40
N VAL A 75 -2.12 -4.15 5.46
CA VAL A 75 -3.53 -4.51 5.63
C VAL A 75 -3.98 -4.01 7.00
N ARG A 76 -5.18 -3.42 7.06
CA ARG A 76 -5.79 -3.00 8.32
C ARG A 76 -5.85 -4.15 9.32
N SER A 77 -5.60 -3.85 10.59
CA SER A 77 -5.55 -4.84 11.67
C SER A 77 -6.82 -5.69 11.75
N GLU A 78 -7.99 -5.08 11.56
CA GLU A 78 -9.30 -5.78 11.54
C GLU A 78 -9.48 -6.75 10.36
N ALA A 79 -8.76 -6.51 9.26
CA ALA A 79 -8.74 -7.33 8.05
C ALA A 79 -7.51 -8.27 8.00
N ALA A 80 -6.59 -8.16 8.95
CA ALA A 80 -5.44 -9.05 9.07
C ALA A 80 -5.91 -10.48 9.39
N GLY A 81 -5.10 -11.48 9.02
CA GLY A 81 -5.45 -12.90 9.20
C GLY A 81 -6.52 -13.43 8.24
N ARG A 82 -7.14 -12.59 7.39
CA ARG A 82 -8.17 -13.01 6.42
C ARG A 82 -7.64 -13.27 5.01
N GLY A 83 -6.32 -13.32 4.83
CA GLY A 83 -5.68 -13.60 3.53
C GLY A 83 -5.70 -12.46 2.50
N VAL A 84 -6.09 -11.24 2.90
CA VAL A 84 -6.17 -10.05 2.03
C VAL A 84 -4.82 -9.79 1.32
N ALA A 85 -3.73 -9.73 2.09
CA ALA A 85 -2.39 -9.51 1.54
C ALA A 85 -2.02 -10.58 0.52
N THR A 86 -2.21 -11.86 0.84
CA THR A 86 -1.88 -12.98 -0.06
C THR A 86 -2.64 -12.88 -1.38
N ARG A 87 -3.94 -12.56 -1.33
CA ARG A 87 -4.76 -12.42 -2.54
C ARG A 87 -4.31 -11.21 -3.38
N ALA A 88 -4.07 -10.08 -2.75
CA ALA A 88 -3.60 -8.87 -3.43
C ALA A 88 -2.23 -9.08 -4.10
N VAL A 89 -1.27 -9.68 -3.39
CA VAL A 89 0.06 -9.97 -3.93
C VAL A 89 0.00 -10.90 -5.14
N ARG A 90 -0.89 -11.89 -5.13
CA ARG A 90 -1.10 -12.78 -6.30
C ARG A 90 -1.70 -12.07 -7.51
N LEU A 91 -2.47 -11.00 -7.30
CA LEU A 91 -3.00 -10.19 -8.39
C LEU A 91 -1.93 -9.26 -8.96
N ILE A 92 -1.10 -8.69 -8.09
CA ILE A 92 -0.01 -7.78 -8.47
C ILE A 92 1.11 -8.52 -9.22
N GLY A 93 1.42 -9.76 -8.83
CA GLY A 93 2.50 -10.56 -9.42
C GLY A 93 2.12 -11.39 -10.64
N ARG A 94 0.94 -11.18 -11.23
CA ARG A 94 0.52 -11.82 -12.49
C ARG A 94 0.91 -10.96 -13.68
#